data_AF-A0A673T9N6-F1
#
_entry.id   AF-A0A673T9N6-F1
#
_cell.length_a   1.000
_cell.length_b   1.000
_cell.length_c   1.000
_cell.angle_alpha   90.00
_cell.angle_beta   90.00
_cell.angle_gamma   90.00
#
_symmetry.space_group_name_H-M   'P 1'
#
loop_
_entity.id
_entity.type
_entity.pdbx_description
1 polymer ?
#
loop_
_entity_poly.entity_id
_entity_poly.type
_entity_poly.pdbx_seq_one_letter_code
_entity_poly.pdbx_strand_id
1 'polypeptide(L)'
;MPGGGQCPDCGSTELVEDSHYSQSQLVCSDCGCVVTEGVLTTTFSDEGNLREVTYSRSTGENDGVSRSQQRGLRRVRDLCRVLQLPSTFEDTAVAYYQQAYRHSGIRAARLQKKEVLVGCCVLITCRQHNWPLTMGTICTLLYADLDVFSGTYMQIVKLLGLDVPSLCLADLVKTYCSSFKLFQASPSVPATYVEDKEKMMSRTLQLVELADETWLVTGRHPLPVITAAAFLAWQSLQPSHRLACSLARFCKVANVELPCPAPSRLQELVAVLLRMAEQLAWLRVLQLDKRSVVKHIGDLLQHRHTLVRKAFRDGPEGLEAGEEEEPREQCQGPGQGKEVARSPFGLPAGKRLAGPALLLPPCMLKPPKRVCPPPPVSTVTGDENISDSEIEQYLRTPQEVKDFEKAQAAREAAKSVSNPDVQAGQG
;
A
#
# COMPACT_ATOMS: atom_id res chain seq x y z
N MET A 1 -11.59 -62.27 16.83
CA MET A 1 -12.83 -63.05 16.66
C MET A 1 -12.49 -64.53 16.74
N PRO A 2 -12.58 -65.18 17.91
CA PRO A 2 -12.63 -66.63 17.97
C PRO A 2 -14.01 -67.07 17.47
N GLY A 3 -14.03 -67.88 16.41
CA GLY A 3 -15.24 -68.49 15.88
C GLY A 3 -15.63 -69.71 16.70
N GLY A 4 -16.94 -69.93 16.81
CA GLY A 4 -17.54 -71.13 17.38
C GLY A 4 -18.83 -70.78 18.11
N GLY A 5 -19.98 -70.88 17.44
CA GLY A 5 -21.31 -70.70 18.05
C GLY A 5 -21.69 -71.88 18.96
N GLN A 6 -20.78 -72.29 19.84
CA GLN A 6 -20.92 -73.40 20.77
C GLN A 6 -20.44 -72.95 22.15
N CYS A 7 -21.17 -73.36 23.18
CA CYS A 7 -20.81 -73.10 24.56
C CYS A 7 -19.49 -73.81 24.92
N PRO A 8 -18.49 -73.11 25.52
CA PRO A 8 -17.22 -73.71 25.88
C PRO A 8 -17.31 -74.76 27.00
N ASP A 9 -18.35 -74.68 27.85
CA ASP A 9 -18.48 -75.57 29.01
C ASP A 9 -19.25 -76.86 28.69
N CYS A 10 -20.36 -76.76 27.95
CA CYS A 10 -21.22 -77.92 27.66
C CYS A 10 -21.27 -78.33 26.18
N GLY A 11 -20.67 -77.55 25.29
CA GLY A 11 -20.68 -77.79 23.84
C GLY A 11 -22.01 -77.53 23.13
N SER A 12 -23.03 -77.03 23.84
CA SER A 12 -24.34 -76.72 23.24
C SER A 12 -24.28 -75.59 22.22
N THR A 13 -25.04 -75.71 21.15
CA THR A 13 -25.21 -74.68 20.11
C THR A 13 -26.33 -73.68 20.43
N GLU A 14 -27.16 -73.97 21.44
CA GLU A 14 -28.27 -73.10 21.84
C GLU A 14 -27.75 -72.00 22.78
N LEU A 15 -27.44 -70.85 22.15
CA LEU A 15 -26.99 -69.63 22.82
C LEU A 15 -28.07 -68.55 22.67
N VAL A 16 -28.52 -68.00 23.80
CA VAL A 16 -29.57 -66.99 23.88
C VAL A 16 -28.93 -65.65 24.25
N GLU A 17 -29.34 -64.59 23.55
CA GLU A 17 -28.95 -63.22 23.91
C GLU A 17 -29.91 -62.71 24.97
N ASP A 18 -29.41 -62.48 26.19
CA ASP A 18 -30.16 -61.90 27.29
C ASP A 18 -29.91 -60.38 27.35
N SER A 19 -30.99 -59.62 27.21
CA SER A 19 -31.00 -58.15 27.24
C SER A 19 -31.76 -57.59 28.46
N HIS A 20 -31.99 -58.37 29.51
CA HIS A 20 -32.76 -57.92 30.69
C HIS A 20 -32.01 -56.92 31.58
N TYR A 21 -30.69 -56.73 31.39
CA TYR A 21 -29.86 -55.79 32.15
C TYR A 21 -29.24 -54.70 31.26
N SER A 22 -28.36 -53.87 31.84
CA SER A 22 -27.75 -52.70 31.17
C SER A 22 -26.86 -53.03 29.96
N GLN A 23 -26.54 -54.30 29.72
CA GLN A 23 -25.74 -54.77 28.59
C GLN A 23 -26.31 -56.10 28.06
N SER A 24 -26.27 -56.29 26.74
CA SER A 24 -26.60 -57.59 26.16
C SER A 24 -25.47 -58.59 26.41
N GLN A 25 -25.85 -59.77 26.87
CA GLN A 25 -24.94 -60.88 27.14
C GLN A 25 -25.39 -62.10 26.35
N LEU A 26 -24.44 -62.86 25.82
CA LEU A 26 -24.74 -64.13 25.15
C LEU A 26 -24.54 -65.26 26.15
N VAL A 27 -25.61 -65.97 26.49
CA VAL A 27 -25.64 -66.99 27.55
C VAL A 27 -26.14 -68.32 26.98
N CYS A 28 -25.53 -69.43 27.36
CA CYS A 28 -26.01 -70.76 26.99
C CYS A 28 -27.29 -71.13 27.75
N SER A 29 -28.33 -71.57 27.04
CA SER A 29 -29.61 -71.97 27.66
C SER A 29 -29.50 -73.24 28.50
N ASP A 30 -28.57 -74.14 28.18
CA ASP A 30 -28.50 -75.47 28.77
C ASP A 30 -27.69 -75.51 30.08
N CYS A 31 -26.63 -74.70 30.17
CA CYS A 31 -25.73 -74.69 31.34
C CYS A 31 -25.56 -73.32 32.01
N GLY A 32 -26.13 -72.25 31.44
CA GLY A 32 -26.04 -70.89 31.99
C GLY A 32 -24.67 -70.22 31.83
N CYS A 33 -23.75 -70.78 31.04
CA CYS A 33 -22.43 -70.20 30.81
C CYS A 33 -22.53 -68.94 29.94
N VAL A 34 -21.91 -67.85 30.38
CA VAL A 34 -21.83 -66.58 29.63
C VAL A 34 -20.70 -66.67 28.63
N VAL A 35 -21.04 -66.73 27.33
CA VAL A 35 -20.08 -66.92 26.23
C VAL A 35 -19.43 -65.61 25.83
N THR A 36 -20.20 -64.51 25.83
CA THR A 36 -19.67 -63.17 25.59
C THR A 36 -20.42 -62.15 26.43
N GLU A 37 -19.68 -61.34 27.19
CA GLU A 37 -20.18 -60.12 27.79
C GLU A 37 -19.90 -58.94 26.86
N GLY A 38 -20.85 -58.01 26.74
CA GLY A 38 -20.64 -56.76 26.00
C GLY A 38 -19.40 -56.03 26.51
N VAL A 39 -18.51 -55.61 25.61
CA VAL A 39 -17.30 -54.86 25.98
C VAL A 39 -17.73 -53.58 26.68
N LEU A 40 -17.21 -53.33 27.89
CA LEU A 40 -17.23 -52.02 28.53
C LEU A 40 -16.42 -51.06 27.66
N THR A 41 -17.02 -50.49 26.62
CA THR A 41 -16.43 -49.36 25.92
C THR A 41 -16.61 -48.15 26.83
N THR A 42 -15.64 -47.89 27.70
CA THR A 42 -15.44 -46.53 28.19
C THR A 42 -15.30 -45.66 26.96
N THR A 43 -16.29 -44.81 26.70
CA THR A 43 -16.21 -43.87 25.59
C THR A 43 -14.90 -43.10 25.73
N PHE A 44 -14.23 -42.79 24.61
CA PHE A 44 -12.97 -42.04 24.56
C PHE A 44 -12.99 -40.73 25.39
N SER A 45 -14.19 -40.23 25.68
CA SER A 45 -14.48 -39.09 26.55
C SER A 45 -14.12 -39.32 28.03
N ASP A 46 -14.24 -40.53 28.57
CA ASP A 46 -13.99 -40.83 30.00
C ASP A 46 -12.53 -41.15 30.32
N GLU A 47 -11.74 -41.66 29.35
CA GLU A 47 -10.29 -41.87 29.53
C GLU A 47 -9.50 -40.55 29.64
N GLY A 48 -10.08 -39.43 29.19
CA GLY A 48 -9.46 -38.11 29.32
C GLY A 48 -9.31 -37.64 30.76
N ASN A 49 -10.20 -38.08 31.66
CA ASN A 49 -10.31 -37.59 33.03
C ASN A 49 -9.59 -38.47 34.07
N LEU A 50 -9.18 -39.69 33.70
CA LEU A 50 -8.52 -40.65 34.59
C LEU A 50 -7.02 -40.84 34.31
N ARG A 51 -6.46 -40.15 33.31
CA ARG A 51 -5.00 -40.17 33.07
C ARG A 51 -4.31 -39.30 34.10
N GLU A 52 -3.47 -39.94 34.92
CA GLU A 52 -2.45 -39.28 35.72
C GLU A 52 -1.72 -38.24 34.86
N VAL A 53 -1.72 -36.99 35.32
CA VAL A 53 -0.98 -35.90 34.66
C VAL A 53 0.50 -36.17 34.88
N THR A 54 1.10 -36.98 34.02
CA THR A 54 2.53 -37.25 34.04
C THR A 54 3.25 -35.90 33.93
N TYR A 55 4.16 -35.61 34.86
CA TYR A 55 4.92 -34.34 34.91
C TYR A 55 5.60 -34.00 33.56
N SER A 56 5.97 -35.03 32.78
CA SER A 56 6.48 -34.91 31.41
C SER A 56 5.48 -34.37 30.38
N ARG A 57 4.15 -34.50 30.57
CA ARG A 57 3.14 -33.87 29.71
C ARG A 57 2.90 -32.39 30.04
N SER A 58 3.18 -31.95 31.26
CA SER A 58 3.04 -30.54 31.67
C SER A 58 4.31 -29.71 31.47
N THR A 59 5.49 -30.35 31.51
CA THR A 59 6.81 -29.71 31.35
C THR A 59 7.60 -30.18 30.12
N GLY A 60 7.14 -31.21 29.41
CA GLY A 60 7.75 -31.61 28.15
C GLY A 60 7.61 -30.51 27.11
N GLU A 61 8.72 -30.18 26.45
CA GLU A 61 8.71 -29.51 25.14
C GLU A 61 7.91 -30.39 24.18
N ASN A 62 6.59 -30.28 24.20
CA ASN A 62 5.82 -30.67 23.04
C ASN A 62 6.35 -29.80 21.91
N ASP A 63 6.75 -30.42 20.79
CA ASP A 63 7.00 -29.82 19.47
C ASP A 63 5.73 -29.14 18.88
N GLY A 64 4.87 -28.64 19.76
CA GLY A 64 3.65 -27.93 19.46
C GLY A 64 3.94 -26.52 18.98
N VAL A 65 3.02 -26.04 18.15
CA VAL A 65 2.98 -24.66 17.66
C VAL A 65 3.10 -23.69 18.83
N SER A 66 4.11 -22.81 18.81
CA SER A 66 4.35 -21.84 19.90
C SER A 66 3.10 -21.00 20.20
N ARG A 67 2.86 -20.64 21.47
CA ARG A 67 1.69 -19.81 21.86
C ARG A 67 1.55 -18.53 21.04
N SER A 68 2.67 -17.88 20.75
CA SER A 68 2.72 -16.67 19.90
C SER A 68 2.33 -16.96 18.45
N GLN A 69 2.73 -18.11 17.90
CA GLN A 69 2.34 -18.52 16.56
C GLN A 69 0.85 -18.87 16.51
N GLN A 70 0.30 -19.57 17.51
CA GLN A 70 -1.14 -19.84 17.60
C GLN A 70 -1.98 -18.56 17.68
N ARG A 71 -1.51 -17.54 18.42
CA ARG A 71 -2.15 -16.22 18.47
C ARG A 71 -2.10 -15.53 17.10
N GLY A 72 -0.95 -15.57 16.43
CA GLY A 72 -0.78 -15.02 15.09
C GLY A 72 -1.71 -15.67 14.07
N LEU A 73 -1.80 -16.99 14.06
CA LEU A 73 -2.68 -17.75 13.17
C LEU A 73 -4.16 -17.41 13.36
N ARG A 74 -4.61 -17.26 14.61
CA ARG A 74 -5.99 -16.77 14.88
C ARG A 74 -6.21 -15.38 14.30
N ARG A 75 -5.27 -14.45 14.54
CA ARG A 75 -5.34 -13.09 14.01
C ARG A 75 -5.34 -13.01 12.47
N VAL A 76 -4.63 -13.89 11.78
CA VAL A 76 -4.67 -13.97 10.30
C VAL A 76 -6.09 -14.26 9.84
N ARG A 77 -6.71 -15.29 10.43
CA ARG A 77 -8.10 -15.67 10.11
C ARG A 77 -9.08 -14.56 10.44
N ASP A 78 -8.95 -13.95 11.61
CA ASP A 78 -9.79 -12.84 12.04
C ASP A 78 -9.69 -11.65 11.07
N LEU A 79 -8.46 -11.31 10.62
CA LEU A 79 -8.25 -10.23 9.66
C LEU A 79 -8.88 -10.53 8.29
N CYS A 80 -8.77 -11.76 7.79
CA CYS A 80 -9.43 -12.17 6.54
C CYS A 80 -10.95 -12.05 6.63
N ARG A 81 -11.54 -12.39 7.78
CA ARG A 81 -12.99 -12.28 8.03
C ARG A 81 -13.46 -10.84 8.15
N VAL A 82 -12.71 -9.98 8.84
CA VAL A 82 -12.98 -8.53 8.93
C VAL A 82 -12.96 -7.89 7.54
N LEU A 83 -12.03 -8.31 6.68
CA LEU A 83 -11.93 -7.85 5.29
C LEU A 83 -12.93 -8.54 4.35
N GLN A 84 -13.74 -9.49 4.83
CA GLN A 84 -14.70 -10.28 4.05
C GLN A 84 -14.06 -10.97 2.83
N LEU A 85 -12.85 -11.52 3.00
CA LEU A 85 -12.14 -12.23 1.94
C LEU A 85 -12.70 -13.65 1.72
N PRO A 86 -12.60 -14.20 0.49
CA PRO A 86 -12.95 -15.60 0.23
C PRO A 86 -12.13 -16.58 1.08
N SER A 87 -12.69 -17.73 1.41
CA SER A 87 -12.04 -18.74 2.29
C SER A 87 -10.69 -19.23 1.75
N THR A 88 -10.51 -19.29 0.44
CA THR A 88 -9.23 -19.67 -0.21
C THR A 88 -8.06 -18.74 0.17
N PHE A 89 -8.36 -17.48 0.49
CA PHE A 89 -7.35 -16.50 0.92
C PHE A 89 -6.93 -16.76 2.38
N GLU A 90 -7.85 -17.25 3.22
CA GLU A 90 -7.56 -17.57 4.62
C GLU A 90 -6.50 -18.67 4.71
N ASP A 91 -6.67 -19.76 3.95
CA ASP A 91 -5.74 -20.89 3.95
C ASP A 91 -4.35 -20.50 3.42
N THR A 92 -4.31 -19.72 2.35
CA THR A 92 -3.06 -19.23 1.73
C THR A 92 -2.31 -18.29 2.67
N ALA A 93 -3.00 -17.34 3.31
CA ALA A 93 -2.39 -16.42 4.26
C ALA A 93 -1.87 -17.15 5.51
N VAL A 94 -2.60 -18.16 5.98
CA VAL A 94 -2.17 -19.04 7.09
C VAL A 94 -0.91 -19.82 6.70
N ALA A 95 -0.84 -20.37 5.50
CA ALA A 95 0.34 -21.08 5.01
C ALA A 95 1.58 -20.18 4.97
N TYR A 96 1.45 -18.95 4.45
CA TYR A 96 2.55 -17.97 4.46
C TYR A 96 3.00 -17.62 5.88
N TYR A 97 2.07 -17.46 6.82
CA TYR A 97 2.43 -17.17 8.21
C TYR A 97 3.19 -18.32 8.88
N GLN A 98 2.77 -19.57 8.61
CA GLN A 98 3.47 -20.76 9.10
C GLN A 98 4.87 -20.87 8.48
N GLN A 99 4.99 -20.64 7.17
CA GLN A 99 6.28 -20.64 6.48
C GLN A 99 7.22 -19.56 7.03
N ALA A 100 6.71 -18.35 7.24
CA ALA A 100 7.44 -17.25 7.88
C ALA A 100 8.02 -17.64 9.25
N TYR A 101 7.22 -18.32 10.08
CA TYR A 101 7.60 -18.70 11.45
C TYR A 101 8.69 -19.77 11.53
N ARG A 102 8.94 -20.51 10.44
CA ARG A 102 10.04 -21.49 10.39
C ARG A 102 11.40 -20.82 10.50
N HIS A 103 11.53 -19.58 10.02
CA HIS A 103 12.79 -18.84 10.08
C HIS A 103 13.08 -18.26 11.47
N SER A 104 14.31 -18.43 11.95
CA SER A 104 14.75 -18.01 13.29
C SER A 104 14.58 -16.50 13.52
N GLY A 105 14.86 -15.67 12.51
CA GLY A 105 14.72 -14.21 12.60
C GLY A 105 13.29 -13.72 12.84
N ILE A 106 12.28 -14.46 12.38
CA ILE A 106 10.86 -14.16 12.63
C ILE A 106 10.44 -14.72 13.99
N ARG A 107 10.93 -15.91 14.35
CA ARG A 107 10.64 -16.55 15.63
C ARG A 107 11.15 -15.72 16.82
N ALA A 108 12.36 -15.17 16.71
CA ALA A 108 12.97 -14.29 17.70
C ALA A 108 12.54 -12.82 17.57
N ALA A 109 11.65 -12.48 16.62
CA ALA A 109 11.24 -11.10 16.40
C ALA A 109 10.44 -10.52 17.59
N ARG A 110 10.51 -9.20 17.74
CA ARG A 110 9.71 -8.43 18.70
C ARG A 110 8.21 -8.59 18.44
N LEU A 111 7.41 -8.36 19.48
CA LEU A 111 5.95 -8.51 19.41
C LEU A 111 5.33 -7.68 18.28
N GLN A 112 5.63 -6.37 18.20
CA GLN A 112 5.10 -5.48 17.15
C GLN A 112 5.33 -6.04 15.73
N LYS A 113 6.53 -6.60 15.49
CA LYS A 113 6.88 -7.21 14.20
C LYS A 113 6.04 -8.46 13.90
N LYS A 114 5.76 -9.28 14.92
CA LYS A 114 4.88 -10.45 14.82
C LYS A 114 3.43 -10.07 14.59
N GLU A 115 2.99 -8.90 15.06
CA GLU A 115 1.64 -8.37 14.82
C GLU A 115 1.48 -7.87 13.38
N VAL A 116 2.41 -7.06 12.87
CA VAL A 116 2.35 -6.59 11.48
C VAL A 116 2.58 -7.70 10.46
N LEU A 117 3.29 -8.77 10.84
CA LEU A 117 3.48 -9.96 10.01
C LEU A 117 2.14 -10.59 9.60
N VAL A 118 1.14 -10.56 10.47
CA VAL A 118 -0.23 -11.01 10.16
C VAL A 118 -0.77 -10.27 8.93
N GLY A 119 -0.69 -8.94 8.95
CA GLY A 119 -1.14 -8.10 7.84
C GLY A 119 -0.28 -8.26 6.58
N CYS A 120 1.03 -8.53 6.72
CA CYS A 120 1.90 -8.79 5.59
C CYS A 120 1.50 -10.07 4.84
N CYS A 121 1.23 -11.17 5.55
CA CYS A 121 0.80 -12.44 4.94
C CYS A 121 -0.55 -12.29 4.21
N VAL A 122 -1.50 -11.56 4.81
CA VAL A 122 -2.79 -11.26 4.16
C VAL A 122 -2.58 -10.36 2.94
N LEU A 123 -1.74 -9.32 3.03
CA LEU A 123 -1.46 -8.44 1.90
C LEU A 123 -0.86 -9.18 0.70
N ILE A 124 0.13 -10.05 0.93
CA ILE A 124 0.76 -10.85 -0.13
C ILE A 124 -0.29 -11.69 -0.84
N THR A 125 -1.14 -12.37 -0.08
CA THR A 125 -2.24 -13.20 -0.61
C THR A 125 -3.20 -12.34 -1.45
N CYS A 126 -3.61 -11.18 -0.93
CA CYS A 126 -4.46 -10.24 -1.66
C CYS A 126 -3.82 -9.77 -2.98
N ARG A 127 -2.50 -9.49 -3.00
CA ARG A 127 -1.80 -9.07 -4.21
C ARG A 127 -1.74 -10.16 -5.27
N GLN A 128 -1.54 -11.42 -4.87
CA GLN A 128 -1.51 -12.55 -5.81
C GLN A 128 -2.85 -12.79 -6.49
N HIS A 129 -3.96 -12.45 -5.82
CA HIS A 129 -5.31 -12.58 -6.36
C HIS A 129 -5.89 -11.26 -6.91
N ASN A 130 -5.07 -10.23 -7.13
CA ASN A 130 -5.51 -8.90 -7.59
C ASN A 130 -6.59 -8.25 -6.71
N TRP A 131 -6.65 -8.60 -5.42
CA TRP A 131 -7.56 -7.97 -4.48
C TRP A 131 -7.02 -6.58 -4.07
N PRO A 132 -7.79 -5.49 -4.28
CA PRO A 132 -7.28 -4.12 -4.21
C PRO A 132 -7.13 -3.60 -2.76
N LEU A 133 -6.18 -4.17 -2.03
CA LEU A 133 -5.87 -3.81 -0.66
C LEU A 133 -4.59 -2.97 -0.57
N THR A 134 -4.69 -1.82 0.09
CA THR A 134 -3.54 -0.91 0.31
C THR A 134 -2.85 -1.21 1.64
N MET A 135 -1.54 -0.92 1.70
CA MET A 135 -0.78 -1.06 2.95
C MET A 135 -1.35 -0.18 4.06
N GLY A 136 -1.74 1.05 3.72
CA GLY A 136 -2.36 1.99 4.66
C GLY A 136 -3.63 1.44 5.29
N THR A 137 -4.54 0.86 4.49
CA THR A 137 -5.78 0.25 5.00
C THR A 137 -5.51 -0.85 6.03
N ILE A 138 -4.53 -1.73 5.76
CA ILE A 138 -4.15 -2.79 6.71
C ILE A 138 -3.56 -2.19 7.99
N CYS A 139 -2.70 -1.18 7.86
CA CYS A 139 -2.09 -0.52 9.02
C CYS A 139 -3.14 0.16 9.89
N THR A 140 -4.15 0.81 9.29
CA THR A 140 -5.28 1.40 10.01
C THR A 140 -6.11 0.34 10.74
N LEU A 141 -6.39 -0.81 10.11
CA LEU A 141 -7.14 -1.90 10.74
C LEU A 141 -6.38 -2.59 11.88
N LEU A 142 -5.05 -2.70 11.74
CA LEU A 142 -4.17 -3.33 12.74
C LEU A 142 -3.67 -2.35 13.81
N TYR A 143 -3.99 -1.06 13.69
CA TYR A 143 -3.41 0.02 14.52
C TYR A 143 -1.87 -0.05 14.55
N ALA A 144 -1.28 -0.28 13.39
CA ALA A 144 0.15 -0.48 13.22
C ALA A 144 0.83 0.71 12.54
N ASP A 145 2.11 0.91 12.86
CA ASP A 145 2.96 1.87 12.19
C ASP A 145 3.34 1.40 10.78
N LEU A 146 3.19 2.29 9.80
CA LEU A 146 3.44 2.01 8.39
C LEU A 146 4.92 1.70 8.12
N ASP A 147 5.84 2.32 8.85
CA ASP A 147 7.28 2.10 8.66
C ASP A 147 7.69 0.70 9.13
N VAL A 148 7.15 0.27 10.27
CA VAL A 148 7.35 -1.09 10.80
C VAL A 148 6.70 -2.13 9.88
N PHE A 149 5.51 -1.82 9.35
CA PHE A 149 4.83 -2.68 8.38
C PHE A 149 5.65 -2.81 7.09
N SER A 150 6.10 -1.71 6.50
CA SER A 150 6.89 -1.66 5.26
C SER A 150 8.19 -2.45 5.38
N GLY A 151 8.95 -2.22 6.46
CA GLY A 151 10.19 -2.95 6.72
C GLY A 151 9.96 -4.45 6.91
N THR A 152 8.85 -4.84 7.55
CA THR A 152 8.51 -6.25 7.76
C THR A 152 8.02 -6.91 6.47
N TYR A 153 7.22 -6.21 5.67
CA TYR A 153 6.73 -6.65 4.37
C TYR A 153 7.89 -6.92 3.39
N MET A 154 8.83 -5.98 3.25
CA MET A 154 10.03 -6.18 2.42
C MET A 154 10.88 -7.35 2.90
N GLN A 155 11.05 -7.50 4.21
CA GLN A 155 11.79 -8.63 4.75
C GLN A 155 11.12 -9.96 4.43
N ILE A 156 9.80 -10.09 4.63
CA ILE A 156 9.12 -11.38 4.42
C ILE A 156 9.06 -11.78 2.95
N VAL A 157 8.85 -10.82 2.04
CA VAL A 157 8.89 -11.06 0.59
C VAL A 157 10.26 -11.59 0.17
N LYS A 158 11.35 -10.96 0.65
CA LYS A 158 12.72 -11.41 0.38
C LYS A 158 13.03 -12.77 1.01
N LEU A 159 12.57 -13.01 2.24
CA LEU A 159 12.84 -14.23 2.99
C LEU A 159 12.12 -15.46 2.40
N LEU A 160 10.90 -15.27 1.91
CA LEU A 160 10.12 -16.32 1.25
C LEU A 160 10.44 -16.46 -0.25
N GLY A 161 11.22 -15.55 -0.82
CA GLY A 161 11.60 -15.56 -2.24
C GLY A 161 10.40 -15.38 -3.19
N LEU A 162 9.43 -14.55 -2.79
CA LEU A 162 8.18 -14.37 -3.53
C LEU A 162 8.30 -13.24 -4.56
N ASP A 163 7.79 -13.49 -5.76
CA ASP A 163 7.47 -12.44 -6.72
C ASP A 163 6.02 -11.98 -6.49
N VAL A 164 5.84 -10.80 -5.91
CA VAL A 164 4.52 -10.30 -5.50
C VAL A 164 4.04 -9.25 -6.50
N PRO A 165 2.88 -9.45 -7.16
CA PRO A 165 2.35 -8.49 -8.11
C PRO A 165 2.15 -7.08 -7.53
N SER A 166 2.33 -6.09 -8.39
CA SER A 166 1.98 -4.71 -8.07
C SER A 166 0.47 -4.56 -7.83
N LEU A 167 0.10 -3.49 -7.12
CA LEU A 167 -1.31 -3.19 -6.86
C LEU A 167 -2.05 -2.90 -8.18
N CYS A 168 -3.12 -3.64 -8.45
CA CYS A 168 -3.99 -3.38 -9.59
C CYS A 168 -4.75 -2.06 -9.41
N LEU A 169 -4.40 -1.03 -10.19
CA LEU A 169 -5.05 0.27 -10.12
C LEU A 169 -6.51 0.21 -10.58
N ALA A 170 -6.82 -0.60 -11.59
CA ALA A 170 -8.18 -0.72 -12.11
C ALA A 170 -9.15 -1.25 -11.04
N ASP A 171 -8.77 -2.29 -10.31
CA ASP A 171 -9.61 -2.84 -9.23
C ASP A 171 -9.64 -1.91 -8.03
N LEU A 172 -8.55 -1.20 -7.74
CA LEU A 172 -8.55 -0.15 -6.70
C LEU A 172 -9.51 0.99 -7.04
N VAL A 173 -9.57 1.43 -8.29
CA VAL A 173 -10.54 2.42 -8.76
C VAL A 173 -11.96 1.90 -8.52
N LYS A 174 -12.26 0.65 -8.91
CA LYS A 174 -13.59 0.07 -8.72
C LYS A 174 -14.02 0.05 -7.26
N THR A 175 -13.16 -0.45 -6.36
CA THR A 175 -13.47 -0.54 -4.93
C THR A 175 -13.54 0.83 -4.27
N TYR A 176 -12.58 1.71 -4.55
CA TYR A 176 -12.54 3.03 -3.94
C TYR A 176 -13.68 3.94 -4.43
N CYS A 177 -13.95 4.01 -5.74
CA CYS A 177 -15.08 4.78 -6.26
C CYS A 177 -16.43 4.22 -5.78
N SER A 178 -16.58 2.90 -5.67
CA SER A 178 -17.81 2.29 -5.12
C SER A 178 -18.09 2.69 -3.67
N SER A 179 -17.06 3.09 -2.91
CA SER A 179 -17.23 3.54 -1.52
C SER A 179 -17.81 4.95 -1.39
N PHE A 180 -17.88 5.72 -2.49
CA PHE A 180 -18.31 7.12 -2.45
C PHE A 180 -19.82 7.23 -2.27
N LYS A 181 -20.26 8.07 -1.34
CA LYS A 181 -21.69 8.32 -1.10
C LYS A 181 -22.25 9.37 -2.07
N LEU A 182 -22.09 9.14 -3.38
CA LEU A 182 -22.51 10.08 -4.44
C LEU A 182 -23.59 9.51 -5.36
N PHE A 183 -24.00 8.26 -5.16
CA PHE A 183 -24.92 7.56 -6.06
C PHE A 183 -26.39 7.68 -5.62
N GLN A 184 -26.64 8.28 -4.45
CA GLN A 184 -27.98 8.49 -3.91
C GLN A 184 -28.07 9.86 -3.25
N ALA A 185 -29.21 10.54 -3.42
CA ALA A 185 -29.48 11.80 -2.74
C ALA A 185 -29.60 11.57 -1.23
N SER A 186 -29.00 12.45 -0.45
CA SER A 186 -29.05 12.43 1.01
C SER A 186 -28.96 13.86 1.54
N PRO A 187 -29.22 14.12 2.84
CA PRO A 187 -29.15 15.49 3.38
C PRO A 187 -27.80 16.18 3.12
N SER A 188 -26.70 15.42 3.03
CA SER A 188 -25.37 15.93 2.70
C SER A 188 -25.08 16.00 1.20
N VAL A 189 -25.87 15.33 0.35
CA VAL A 189 -25.64 15.18 -1.10
C VAL A 189 -26.84 15.73 -1.87
N PRO A 190 -26.78 16.97 -2.39
CA PRO A 190 -27.82 17.55 -3.22
C PRO A 190 -28.07 16.73 -4.49
N ALA A 191 -29.29 16.78 -5.04
CA ALA A 191 -29.65 16.07 -6.27
C ALA A 191 -28.74 16.43 -7.47
N THR A 192 -28.22 17.65 -7.53
CA THR A 192 -27.26 18.10 -8.56
C THR A 192 -25.89 17.44 -8.47
N TYR A 193 -25.56 16.85 -7.31
CA TYR A 193 -24.28 16.20 -7.04
C TYR A 193 -24.36 14.68 -7.19
N VAL A 194 -25.57 14.12 -7.29
CA VAL A 194 -25.78 12.71 -7.56
C VAL A 194 -25.29 12.37 -8.96
N GLU A 195 -24.57 11.27 -9.09
CA GLU A 195 -24.04 10.81 -10.37
C GLU A 195 -24.27 9.30 -10.56
N ASP A 196 -24.28 8.87 -11.83
CA ASP A 196 -24.32 7.45 -12.15
C ASP A 196 -23.00 6.75 -11.81
N LYS A 197 -23.10 5.58 -11.17
CA LYS A 197 -21.95 4.82 -10.69
C LYS A 197 -21.03 4.38 -11.82
N GLU A 198 -21.60 3.83 -12.89
CA GLU A 198 -20.83 3.30 -14.03
C GLU A 198 -20.15 4.42 -14.81
N LYS A 199 -20.83 5.55 -15.06
CA LYS A 199 -20.22 6.73 -15.68
C LYS A 199 -19.08 7.29 -14.86
N MET A 200 -19.25 7.40 -13.53
CA MET A 200 -18.20 7.87 -12.63
C MET A 200 -16.99 6.92 -12.66
N MET A 201 -17.20 5.61 -12.56
CA MET A 201 -16.12 4.62 -12.58
C MET A 201 -15.38 4.61 -13.93
N SER A 202 -16.10 4.55 -15.05
CA SER A 202 -15.52 4.54 -16.40
C SER A 202 -14.66 5.77 -16.66
N ARG A 203 -15.17 6.97 -16.34
CA ARG A 203 -14.41 8.21 -16.56
C ARG A 203 -13.23 8.35 -15.59
N THR A 204 -13.38 7.89 -14.34
CA THR A 204 -12.26 7.88 -13.38
C THR A 204 -11.14 6.97 -13.85
N LEU A 205 -11.47 5.76 -14.32
CA LEU A 205 -10.50 4.82 -14.85
C LEU A 205 -9.72 5.42 -16.03
N GLN A 206 -10.43 6.06 -16.97
CA GLN A 206 -9.78 6.72 -18.11
C GLN A 206 -8.81 7.83 -17.69
N LEU A 207 -9.14 8.61 -16.66
CA LEU A 207 -8.27 9.65 -16.11
C LEU A 207 -7.09 9.08 -15.33
N VAL A 208 -7.25 7.94 -14.64
CA VAL A 208 -6.15 7.24 -13.96
C VAL A 208 -5.18 6.63 -14.97
N GLU A 209 -5.70 6.02 -16.04
CA GLU A 209 -4.89 5.53 -17.16
C GLU A 209 -4.14 6.68 -17.85
N LEU A 210 -4.81 7.83 -18.07
CA LEU A 210 -4.15 9.03 -18.57
C LEU A 210 -3.03 9.50 -17.61
N ALA A 211 -3.27 9.48 -16.31
CA ALA A 211 -2.26 9.83 -15.31
C ALA A 211 -1.05 8.88 -15.34
N ASP A 212 -1.27 7.59 -15.63
CA ASP A 212 -0.21 6.60 -15.78
C ASP A 212 0.62 6.83 -17.05
N GLU A 213 -0.05 7.04 -18.19
CA GLU A 213 0.58 7.38 -19.48
C GLU A 213 1.39 8.70 -19.44
N THR A 214 1.07 9.59 -18.49
CA THR A 214 1.66 10.93 -18.39
C THR A 214 2.58 11.13 -17.17
N TRP A 215 3.13 10.04 -16.61
CA TRP A 215 4.13 10.06 -15.53
C TRP A 215 3.64 10.62 -14.18
N LEU A 216 2.34 10.60 -13.92
CA LEU A 216 1.74 11.10 -12.67
C LEU A 216 1.53 10.02 -11.62
N VAL A 217 1.70 8.75 -11.96
CA VAL A 217 1.52 7.60 -11.04
C VAL A 217 2.87 7.08 -10.51
N THR A 218 3.89 7.03 -11.35
CA THR A 218 5.19 6.41 -11.03
C THR A 218 5.82 7.03 -9.78
N GLY A 219 6.18 6.18 -8.80
CA GLY A 219 6.82 6.60 -7.55
C GLY A 219 5.92 7.37 -6.58
N ARG A 220 4.60 7.39 -6.80
CA ARG A 220 3.63 8.14 -5.98
C ARG A 220 2.61 7.20 -5.35
N HIS A 221 1.98 7.66 -4.26
CA HIS A 221 0.89 6.93 -3.65
C HIS A 221 -0.33 6.92 -4.59
N PRO A 222 -0.94 5.74 -4.88
CA PRO A 222 -1.98 5.63 -5.91
C PRO A 222 -3.31 6.26 -5.47
N LEU A 223 -3.67 6.16 -4.19
CA LEU A 223 -4.97 6.64 -3.70
C LEU A 223 -5.22 8.14 -3.97
N PRO A 224 -4.28 9.08 -3.68
CA PRO A 224 -4.42 10.49 -4.06
C PRO A 224 -4.61 10.76 -5.56
N VAL A 225 -4.04 9.92 -6.44
CA VAL A 225 -4.22 10.05 -7.90
C VAL A 225 -5.66 9.71 -8.25
N ILE A 226 -6.19 8.61 -7.70
CA ILE A 226 -7.57 8.19 -7.90
C ILE A 226 -8.54 9.22 -7.30
N THR A 227 -8.27 9.79 -6.12
CA THR A 227 -9.11 10.85 -5.53
C THR A 227 -9.20 12.07 -6.45
N ALA A 228 -8.07 12.51 -7.02
CA ALA A 228 -8.04 13.63 -7.96
C ALA A 228 -8.76 13.31 -9.28
N ALA A 229 -8.54 12.12 -9.84
CA ALA A 229 -9.20 11.64 -11.05
C ALA A 229 -10.72 11.51 -10.86
N ALA A 230 -11.18 10.95 -9.73
CA ALA A 230 -12.59 10.78 -9.43
C ALA A 230 -13.31 12.13 -9.25
N PHE A 231 -12.64 13.11 -8.65
CA PHE A 231 -13.15 14.47 -8.56
C PHE A 231 -13.31 15.11 -9.94
N LEU A 232 -12.30 15.01 -10.83
CA LEU A 232 -12.41 15.53 -12.20
C LEU A 232 -13.45 14.78 -13.04
N ALA A 233 -13.56 13.47 -12.88
CA ALA A 233 -14.59 12.67 -13.52
C ALA A 233 -16.00 13.17 -13.11
N TRP A 234 -16.23 13.31 -11.81
CA TRP A 234 -17.48 13.84 -11.28
C TRP A 234 -17.77 15.27 -11.75
N GLN A 235 -16.79 16.17 -11.71
CA GLN A 235 -16.99 17.55 -12.17
C GLN A 235 -17.29 17.63 -13.67
N SER A 236 -16.58 16.87 -14.50
CA SER A 236 -16.75 16.90 -15.96
C SER A 236 -18.06 16.26 -16.45
N LEU A 237 -18.69 15.40 -15.65
CA LEU A 237 -20.00 14.81 -16.02
C LEU A 237 -21.12 15.85 -15.96
N GLN A 238 -21.03 16.83 -15.05
CA GLN A 238 -21.99 17.93 -14.97
C GLN A 238 -21.30 19.26 -14.56
N PRO A 239 -20.53 19.89 -15.48
CA PRO A 239 -19.65 21.01 -15.15
C PRO A 239 -20.38 22.24 -14.61
N SER A 240 -21.56 22.54 -15.17
CA SER A 240 -22.33 23.77 -14.88
C SER A 240 -22.64 23.96 -13.39
N HIS A 241 -22.91 22.86 -12.68
CA HIS A 241 -23.29 22.90 -11.26
C HIS A 241 -22.12 22.56 -10.32
N ARG A 242 -21.06 21.92 -10.82
CA ARG A 242 -20.02 21.28 -10.01
C ARG A 242 -18.69 22.01 -9.98
N LEU A 243 -18.46 22.93 -10.93
CA LEU A 243 -17.24 23.74 -10.98
C LEU A 243 -17.01 24.62 -9.74
N ALA A 244 -18.09 25.02 -9.04
CA ALA A 244 -18.01 25.77 -7.80
C ALA A 244 -17.59 24.90 -6.58
N CYS A 245 -17.66 23.57 -6.70
CA CYS A 245 -17.30 22.65 -5.63
C CYS A 245 -15.78 22.44 -5.60
N SER A 246 -15.16 22.59 -4.42
CA SER A 246 -13.74 22.29 -4.24
C SER A 246 -13.51 20.80 -3.98
N LEU A 247 -12.27 20.32 -4.20
CA LEU A 247 -11.87 18.94 -3.91
C LEU A 247 -12.17 18.53 -2.45
N ALA A 248 -11.90 19.42 -1.49
CA ALA A 248 -12.18 19.17 -0.08
C ALA A 248 -13.68 19.05 0.21
N ARG A 249 -14.52 19.89 -0.42
CA ARG A 249 -15.97 19.80 -0.29
C ARG A 249 -16.49 18.51 -0.93
N PHE A 250 -15.97 18.13 -2.09
CA PHE A 250 -16.29 16.87 -2.74
C PHE A 250 -16.00 15.67 -1.84
N CYS A 251 -14.80 15.56 -1.27
CA CYS A 251 -14.43 14.47 -0.36
C CYS A 251 -15.36 14.40 0.87
N LYS A 252 -15.73 15.54 1.45
CA LYS A 252 -16.70 15.60 2.56
C LYS A 252 -18.08 15.09 2.16
N VAL A 253 -18.60 15.50 0.99
CA VAL A 253 -19.90 15.06 0.49
C VAL A 253 -19.88 13.57 0.14
N ALA A 254 -18.79 13.09 -0.47
CA ALA A 254 -18.58 11.67 -0.80
C ALA A 254 -18.33 10.79 0.44
N ASN A 255 -18.14 11.41 1.62
CA ASN A 255 -17.79 10.75 2.88
C ASN A 255 -16.48 9.96 2.82
N VAL A 256 -15.42 10.57 2.29
CA VAL A 256 -14.09 10.00 2.17
C VAL A 256 -13.04 10.99 2.67
N GLU A 257 -11.99 10.48 3.30
CA GLU A 257 -10.87 11.29 3.74
C GLU A 257 -10.12 11.90 2.56
N LEU A 258 -9.70 13.16 2.70
CA LEU A 258 -8.90 13.86 1.68
C LEU A 258 -7.42 13.53 1.88
N PRO A 259 -6.76 12.78 0.96
CA PRO A 259 -5.35 12.52 1.08
C PRO A 259 -4.54 13.80 0.82
N CYS A 260 -3.54 14.08 1.66
CA CYS A 260 -2.70 15.29 1.55
C CYS A 260 -2.10 15.53 0.14
N PRO A 261 -1.64 14.50 -0.62
CA PRO A 261 -1.08 14.72 -1.96
C PRO A 261 -2.13 14.97 -3.06
N ALA A 262 -3.44 14.78 -2.79
CA ALA A 262 -4.49 14.82 -3.80
C ALA A 262 -4.65 16.20 -4.49
N PRO A 263 -4.57 17.35 -3.79
CA PRO A 263 -4.59 18.66 -4.45
C PRO A 263 -3.44 18.86 -5.44
N SER A 264 -2.24 18.34 -5.15
CA SER A 264 -1.12 18.39 -6.08
C SER A 264 -1.34 17.51 -7.30
N ARG A 265 -1.89 16.29 -7.12
CA ARG A 265 -2.26 15.40 -8.23
C ARG A 265 -3.32 16.03 -9.13
N LEU A 266 -4.30 16.71 -8.54
CA LEU A 266 -5.34 17.44 -9.28
C LEU A 266 -4.73 18.54 -10.17
N GLN A 267 -3.82 19.35 -9.64
CA GLN A 267 -3.16 20.40 -10.43
C GLN A 267 -2.32 19.83 -11.57
N GLU A 268 -1.58 18.75 -11.32
CA GLU A 268 -0.78 18.06 -12.34
C GLU A 268 -1.67 17.48 -13.45
N LEU A 269 -2.78 16.81 -13.09
CA LEU A 269 -3.71 16.21 -14.04
C LEU A 269 -4.43 17.26 -14.90
N VAL A 270 -4.84 18.38 -14.30
CA VAL A 270 -5.38 19.54 -15.03
C VAL A 270 -4.34 20.14 -15.98
N ALA A 271 -3.07 20.22 -15.58
CA ALA A 271 -2.01 20.71 -16.45
C ALA A 271 -1.77 19.77 -17.66
N VAL A 272 -1.85 18.45 -17.47
CA VAL A 272 -1.80 17.47 -18.57
C VAL A 272 -2.97 17.69 -19.52
N LEU A 273 -4.19 17.84 -19.01
CA LEU A 273 -5.38 18.07 -19.83
C LEU A 273 -5.29 19.37 -20.64
N LEU A 274 -4.76 20.45 -20.06
CA LEU A 274 -4.52 21.71 -20.78
C LEU A 274 -3.55 21.51 -21.94
N ARG A 275 -2.48 20.76 -21.74
CA ARG A 275 -1.51 20.46 -22.79
C ARG A 275 -2.08 19.57 -23.89
N MET A 276 -2.95 18.62 -23.54
CA MET A 276 -3.70 17.86 -24.54
C MET A 276 -4.67 18.75 -25.32
N ALA A 277 -5.28 19.75 -24.69
CA ALA A 277 -6.19 20.68 -25.36
C ALA A 277 -5.48 21.58 -26.37
N GLU A 278 -4.21 21.95 -26.14
CA GLU A 278 -3.39 22.71 -27.09
C GLU A 278 -3.18 21.97 -28.43
N GLN A 279 -3.33 20.64 -28.44
CA GLN A 279 -3.20 19.79 -29.63
C GLN A 279 -4.43 19.82 -30.55
N LEU A 280 -5.56 20.35 -30.05
CA LEU A 280 -6.80 20.50 -30.80
C LEU A 280 -6.98 21.96 -31.20
N ALA A 281 -6.94 22.24 -32.50
CA ALA A 281 -6.98 23.61 -33.02
C ALA A 281 -8.18 24.43 -32.49
N TRP A 282 -9.37 23.82 -32.43
CA TRP A 282 -10.59 24.49 -31.96
C TRP A 282 -10.58 24.77 -30.44
N LEU A 283 -9.88 23.98 -29.64
CA LEU A 283 -9.70 24.27 -28.20
C LEU A 283 -8.58 25.26 -27.95
N ARG A 284 -7.52 25.24 -28.77
CA ARG A 284 -6.39 26.17 -28.67
C ARG A 284 -6.85 27.63 -28.85
N VAL A 285 -7.81 27.87 -29.74
CA VAL A 285 -8.40 29.20 -29.95
C VAL A 285 -9.14 29.72 -28.71
N LEU A 286 -9.69 28.83 -27.87
CA LEU A 286 -10.46 29.20 -26.68
C LEU A 286 -9.58 29.63 -25.49
N GLN A 287 -8.25 29.48 -25.56
CA GLN A 287 -7.30 29.78 -24.47
C GLN A 287 -7.78 29.28 -23.11
N LEU A 288 -7.96 27.95 -23.01
CA LEU A 288 -8.53 27.33 -21.83
C LEU A 288 -7.70 27.60 -20.56
N ASP A 289 -8.40 27.88 -19.47
CA ASP A 289 -7.87 27.93 -18.12
C ASP A 289 -8.13 26.61 -17.36
N LYS A 290 -7.60 26.52 -16.14
CA LYS A 290 -7.74 25.34 -15.27
C LYS A 290 -9.20 24.96 -14.95
N ARG A 291 -10.16 25.88 -15.10
CA ARG A 291 -11.57 25.66 -14.79
C ARG A 291 -12.39 25.32 -16.04
N SER A 292 -12.16 26.02 -17.15
CA SER A 292 -12.85 25.81 -18.42
C SER A 292 -12.50 24.48 -19.08
N VAL A 293 -11.25 24.00 -18.92
CA VAL A 293 -10.83 22.69 -19.46
C VAL A 293 -11.67 21.53 -18.95
N VAL A 294 -12.23 21.64 -17.73
CA VAL A 294 -13.07 20.60 -17.12
C VAL A 294 -14.30 20.27 -17.97
N LYS A 295 -14.84 21.25 -18.70
CA LYS A 295 -16.01 21.06 -19.59
C LYS A 295 -15.69 20.17 -20.80
N HIS A 296 -14.42 20.16 -21.23
CA HIS A 296 -13.94 19.47 -22.42
C HIS A 296 -13.25 18.13 -22.11
N ILE A 297 -13.24 17.71 -20.84
CA ILE A 297 -12.62 16.42 -20.44
C ILE A 297 -13.24 15.24 -21.20
N GLY A 298 -14.55 15.26 -21.49
CA GLY A 298 -15.19 14.23 -22.31
C GLY A 298 -14.53 14.10 -23.69
N ASP A 299 -14.40 15.22 -24.39
CA ASP A 299 -13.81 15.30 -25.73
C ASP A 299 -12.32 14.91 -25.73
N LEU A 300 -11.58 15.36 -24.71
CA LEU A 300 -10.16 15.03 -24.54
C LEU A 300 -9.93 13.54 -24.27
N LEU A 301 -10.77 12.93 -23.44
CA LEU A 301 -10.66 11.50 -23.12
C LEU A 301 -11.04 10.62 -24.32
N GLN A 302 -12.02 11.03 -25.13
CA GLN A 302 -12.41 10.31 -26.34
C GLN A 302 -11.23 10.14 -27.32
N HIS A 303 -10.31 11.10 -27.36
CA HIS A 303 -9.13 11.08 -28.24
C HIS A 303 -7.79 10.94 -27.49
N ARG A 304 -7.81 10.47 -26.24
CA ARG A 304 -6.64 10.51 -25.33
C ARG A 304 -5.36 9.94 -25.94
N HIS A 305 -5.40 8.77 -26.56
CA HIS A 305 -4.20 8.09 -27.06
C HIS A 305 -3.53 8.87 -28.17
N THR A 306 -4.33 9.48 -29.05
CA THR A 306 -3.82 10.33 -30.15
C THR A 306 -3.26 11.64 -29.59
N LEU A 307 -3.96 12.27 -28.64
CA LEU A 307 -3.54 13.53 -28.04
C LEU A 307 -2.26 13.38 -27.21
N VAL A 308 -2.14 12.30 -26.43
CA VAL A 308 -0.93 11.98 -25.65
C VAL A 308 0.26 11.78 -26.59
N ARG A 309 0.12 10.97 -27.66
CA ARG A 309 1.20 10.79 -28.65
C ARG A 309 1.64 12.11 -29.30
N LYS A 310 0.68 12.97 -29.68
CA LYS A 310 1.01 14.29 -30.24
C LYS A 310 1.71 15.19 -29.21
N ALA A 311 1.24 15.21 -27.96
CA ALA A 311 1.83 15.99 -26.88
C ALA A 311 3.26 15.54 -26.51
N PHE A 312 3.63 14.27 -26.75
CA PHE A 312 5.00 13.79 -26.65
C PHE A 312 5.87 14.16 -27.87
N ARG A 313 5.29 14.15 -29.07
CA ARG A 313 6.00 14.42 -30.34
C ARG A 313 6.32 15.89 -30.55
N ASP A 314 5.44 16.80 -30.14
CA ASP A 314 5.59 18.25 -30.35
C ASP A 314 6.62 18.89 -29.39
N GLY A 315 7.72 18.17 -29.11
CA GLY A 315 8.93 18.75 -28.57
C GLY A 315 9.50 19.85 -29.47
N PRO A 316 10.45 20.66 -28.96
CA PRO A 316 10.86 21.94 -29.55
C PRO A 316 11.39 21.91 -31.01
N GLU A 317 11.42 20.76 -31.68
CA GLU A 317 11.95 20.58 -33.03
C GLU A 317 10.91 20.06 -34.06
N GLY A 318 9.62 20.02 -33.71
CA GLY A 318 8.58 19.43 -34.57
C GLY A 318 7.90 20.35 -35.58
N LEU A 319 8.36 21.60 -35.78
CA LEU A 319 7.70 22.56 -36.67
C LEU A 319 8.34 22.71 -38.06
N GLU A 320 9.30 21.85 -38.43
CA GLU A 320 9.87 21.79 -39.79
C GLU A 320 9.82 20.38 -40.38
N ALA A 321 8.66 19.74 -40.29
CA ALA A 321 8.31 18.67 -41.21
C ALA A 321 6.97 19.05 -41.85
N GLY A 322 7.01 20.17 -42.58
CA GLY A 322 5.96 20.52 -43.52
C GLY A 322 5.97 19.53 -44.66
N GLU A 323 4.77 19.06 -44.99
CA GLU A 323 4.46 18.29 -46.18
C GLU A 323 4.93 19.08 -47.42
N GLU A 324 6.00 18.64 -48.07
CA GLU A 324 6.30 18.99 -49.46
C GLU A 324 6.43 17.68 -50.25
N GLU A 325 5.30 17.22 -50.78
CA GLU A 325 5.32 16.54 -52.08
C GLU A 325 5.63 17.59 -53.13
N GLU A 326 6.68 17.37 -53.94
CA GLU A 326 6.72 17.60 -55.41
C GLU A 326 8.16 17.36 -55.96
N PRO A 327 8.32 17.13 -57.28
CA PRO A 327 9.20 16.10 -57.82
C PRO A 327 10.64 16.53 -58.13
N ARG A 328 11.47 15.51 -58.31
CA ARG A 328 12.86 15.59 -58.79
C ARG A 328 12.95 16.25 -60.16
N GLU A 329 13.63 17.38 -60.24
CA GLU A 329 14.42 17.74 -61.42
C GLU A 329 15.81 18.23 -61.02
N GLN A 330 16.80 17.64 -61.70
CA GLN A 330 18.22 17.99 -61.65
C GLN A 330 18.45 19.31 -62.38
N CYS A 331 19.30 20.18 -61.86
CA CYS A 331 20.48 20.64 -62.59
C CYS A 331 21.42 21.50 -61.73
N GLN A 332 22.71 21.31 -62.00
CA GLN A 332 23.87 21.89 -61.34
C GLN A 332 24.15 23.32 -61.82
N GLY A 333 24.77 24.14 -60.97
CA GLY A 333 25.41 25.38 -61.36
C GLY A 333 26.13 26.07 -60.19
N PRO A 334 27.47 26.23 -60.20
CA PRO A 334 28.24 26.79 -59.11
C PRO A 334 28.61 28.27 -59.34
N GLY A 335 28.78 29.04 -58.28
CA GLY A 335 29.38 30.38 -58.34
C GLY A 335 29.08 31.16 -57.06
N GLN A 336 30.03 31.26 -56.13
CA GLN A 336 31.09 32.27 -56.05
C GLN A 336 30.78 33.24 -54.90
N GLY A 337 31.79 33.45 -54.05
CA GLY A 337 31.65 33.98 -52.70
C GLY A 337 31.57 35.50 -52.60
N LYS A 338 31.44 35.96 -51.36
CA LYS A 338 32.21 37.11 -50.86
C LYS A 338 32.10 37.27 -49.34
N GLU A 339 33.20 37.84 -48.85
CA GLU A 339 33.61 38.10 -47.47
C GLU A 339 32.71 39.02 -46.64
N VAL A 340 32.68 38.70 -45.35
CA VAL A 340 32.95 39.57 -44.17
C VAL A 340 32.50 41.04 -44.23
N ALA A 341 31.58 41.40 -43.33
CA ALA A 341 31.57 42.71 -42.69
C ALA A 341 31.15 42.59 -41.20
N ARG A 342 31.93 43.23 -40.34
CA ARG A 342 31.86 43.21 -38.88
C ARG A 342 30.64 43.96 -38.32
N SER A 343 30.15 43.42 -37.19
CA SER A 343 29.25 43.95 -36.15
C SER A 343 29.34 45.47 -35.90
N PRO A 344 28.24 46.14 -35.50
CA PRO A 344 28.07 46.42 -34.07
C PRO A 344 26.61 46.36 -33.59
N PHE A 345 26.44 46.43 -32.26
CA PHE A 345 25.18 46.54 -31.49
C PHE A 345 24.62 45.23 -30.93
N GLY A 346 25.14 44.91 -29.74
CA GLY A 346 24.44 44.07 -28.79
C GLY A 346 23.17 44.76 -28.27
N LEU A 347 22.11 43.97 -28.18
CA LEU A 347 20.92 44.23 -27.37
C LEU A 347 20.52 42.92 -26.69
N PRO A 348 19.88 43.02 -25.52
CA PRO A 348 20.07 42.10 -24.41
C PRO A 348 19.40 40.76 -24.67
N ALA A 349 19.93 39.73 -24.00
CA ALA A 349 19.34 38.40 -23.91
C ALA A 349 17.84 38.52 -23.54
N GLY A 350 17.01 38.52 -24.60
CA GLY A 350 15.58 38.43 -24.50
C GLY A 350 15.26 37.14 -23.76
N LYS A 351 14.40 37.26 -22.75
CA LYS A 351 13.73 36.12 -22.10
C LYS A 351 13.38 35.11 -23.19
N ARG A 352 14.06 33.96 -23.22
CA ARG A 352 13.62 32.82 -24.04
C ARG A 352 12.17 32.60 -23.66
N LEU A 353 11.25 32.86 -24.58
CA LEU A 353 9.89 32.37 -24.44
C LEU A 353 10.03 30.86 -24.22
N ALA A 354 9.53 30.38 -23.08
CA ALA A 354 9.54 28.97 -22.77
C ALA A 354 8.81 28.26 -23.91
N GLY A 355 9.54 27.46 -24.70
CA GLY A 355 8.92 26.55 -25.65
C GLY A 355 7.93 25.62 -24.93
N PRO A 356 7.02 24.97 -25.66
CA PRO A 356 6.03 24.06 -25.07
C PRO A 356 6.75 23.06 -24.16
N ALA A 357 6.46 23.14 -22.86
CA ALA A 357 7.14 22.30 -21.87
C ALA A 357 6.86 20.84 -22.22
N LEU A 358 7.90 20.03 -22.47
CA LEU A 358 7.77 18.61 -22.82
C LEU A 358 7.00 17.81 -21.75
N LEU A 359 6.40 16.68 -22.14
CA LEU A 359 5.69 15.82 -21.20
C LEU A 359 6.73 14.96 -20.47
N LEU A 360 7.08 15.40 -19.27
CA LEU A 360 8.09 14.78 -18.41
C LEU A 360 7.52 14.57 -17.01
N PRO A 361 8.10 13.64 -16.22
CA PRO A 361 7.79 13.51 -14.81
C PRO A 361 7.86 14.87 -14.09
N PRO A 362 6.88 15.25 -13.25
CA PRO A 362 6.85 16.58 -12.63
C PRO A 362 8.08 16.92 -11.76
N CYS A 363 8.84 15.93 -11.30
CA CYS A 363 10.10 16.14 -10.60
C CYS A 363 11.22 16.68 -11.49
N MET A 364 11.19 16.41 -12.81
CA MET A 364 12.19 16.84 -13.79
C MET A 364 11.95 18.24 -14.34
N LEU A 365 10.71 18.74 -14.24
CA LEU A 365 10.33 20.08 -14.72
C LEU A 365 10.68 21.21 -13.75
N LYS A 366 11.32 20.89 -12.62
CA LYS A 366 11.73 21.90 -11.62
C LYS A 366 12.97 22.63 -12.10
N PRO A 367 13.06 23.96 -11.91
CA PRO A 367 14.27 24.69 -12.24
C PRO A 367 15.45 24.13 -11.43
N PRO A 368 16.65 24.08 -12.01
CA PRO A 368 17.84 23.64 -11.29
C PRO A 368 18.00 24.51 -10.04
N LYS A 369 18.10 23.87 -8.88
CA LYS A 369 18.55 24.55 -7.66
C LYS A 369 19.98 25.03 -7.93
N ARG A 370 20.31 26.26 -7.52
CA ARG A 370 21.62 26.88 -7.77
C ARG A 370 22.75 25.87 -7.58
N VAL A 371 23.59 25.76 -8.61
CA VAL A 371 24.71 24.84 -8.74
C VAL A 371 25.56 24.90 -7.47
N CYS A 372 25.70 23.76 -6.78
CA CYS A 372 26.80 23.57 -5.84
C CYS A 372 28.10 23.79 -6.61
N PRO A 373 29.06 24.59 -6.11
CA PRO A 373 30.37 24.66 -6.75
C PRO A 373 30.89 23.22 -6.93
N PRO A 374 31.62 22.94 -8.03
CA PRO A 374 32.17 21.60 -8.26
C PRO A 374 32.89 21.15 -6.99
N PRO A 375 32.71 19.87 -6.57
CA PRO A 375 33.33 19.39 -5.34
C PRO A 375 34.82 19.72 -5.40
N PRO A 376 35.39 20.34 -4.35
CA PRO A 376 36.80 20.66 -4.36
C PRO A 376 37.59 19.37 -4.60
N VAL A 377 38.59 19.43 -5.48
CA VAL A 377 39.47 18.29 -5.72
C VAL A 377 40.15 17.98 -4.40
N SER A 378 39.84 16.82 -3.83
CA SER A 378 40.43 16.38 -2.57
C SER A 378 41.85 15.91 -2.83
N THR A 379 42.82 16.54 -2.17
CA THR A 379 44.21 16.08 -2.11
C THR A 379 44.49 15.32 -0.80
N VAL A 380 43.45 14.93 -0.08
CA VAL A 380 43.56 14.31 1.25
C VAL A 380 44.05 12.86 1.12
N THR A 381 45.15 12.52 1.78
CA THR A 381 45.75 11.18 1.81
C THR A 381 45.38 10.37 3.05
N GLY A 382 45.02 11.03 4.16
CA GLY A 382 44.71 10.40 5.45
C GLY A 382 45.92 10.20 6.36
N ASP A 383 47.11 10.51 5.87
CA ASP A 383 48.39 10.44 6.59
C ASP A 383 48.96 11.83 6.90
N GLU A 384 48.16 12.89 6.70
CA GLU A 384 48.59 14.24 7.02
C GLU A 384 48.83 14.40 8.51
N ASN A 385 49.89 15.14 8.85
CA ASN A 385 50.16 15.46 10.24
C ASN A 385 49.06 16.38 10.81
N ILE A 386 48.38 15.93 11.85
CA ILE A 386 47.39 16.72 12.57
C ILE A 386 48.12 17.49 13.68
N SER A 387 48.15 18.82 13.60
CA SER A 387 48.82 19.64 14.61
C SER A 387 48.03 19.70 15.92
N ASP A 388 48.71 19.89 17.04
CA ASP A 388 48.06 20.04 18.35
C ASP A 388 47.04 21.19 18.34
N SER A 389 47.31 22.30 17.61
CA SER A 389 46.37 23.40 17.44
C SER A 389 45.05 23.01 16.75
N GLU A 390 45.10 22.05 15.82
CA GLU A 390 43.91 21.51 15.13
C GLU A 390 43.11 20.59 16.07
N ILE A 391 43.76 19.95 17.04
CA ILE A 391 43.08 19.14 18.07
C ILE A 391 42.49 20.03 19.16
N GLU A 392 43.23 21.04 19.60
CA GLU A 392 42.86 21.95 20.68
C GLU A 392 41.56 22.71 20.41
N GLN A 393 41.22 23.01 19.14
CA GLN A 393 39.95 23.66 18.79
C GLN A 393 38.71 22.81 19.17
N TYR A 394 38.87 21.49 19.36
CA TYR A 394 37.79 20.60 19.79
C TYR A 394 37.72 20.46 21.31
N LEU A 395 38.71 20.96 22.04
CA LEU A 395 38.73 20.95 23.50
C LEU A 395 38.06 22.22 24.03
N ARG A 396 37.12 22.06 24.97
CA ARG A 396 36.55 23.21 25.68
C ARG A 396 37.63 23.89 26.49
N THR A 397 37.63 25.21 26.46
CA THR A 397 38.47 26.01 27.33
C THR A 397 38.07 25.82 28.80
N PRO A 398 38.98 26.02 29.76
CA PRO A 398 38.66 25.90 31.19
C PRO A 398 37.52 26.82 31.63
N GLN A 399 37.33 27.95 30.96
CA GLN A 399 36.23 28.86 31.22
C GLN A 399 34.89 28.28 30.74
N GLU A 400 34.84 27.75 29.51
CA GLU A 400 33.65 27.08 28.99
C GLU A 400 33.23 25.85 29.82
N VAL A 401 34.20 25.12 30.40
CA VAL A 401 33.91 24.01 31.31
C VAL A 401 33.22 24.52 32.58
N LYS A 402 33.75 25.56 33.22
CA LYS A 402 33.14 26.15 34.43
C LYS A 402 31.75 26.71 34.16
N ASP A 403 31.57 27.36 33.03
CA ASP A 403 30.27 27.92 32.64
C ASP A 403 29.25 26.80 32.36
N PHE A 404 29.69 25.70 31.75
CA PHE A 404 28.86 24.51 31.54
C PHE A 404 28.47 23.83 32.87
N GLU A 405 29.43 23.64 33.79
CA GLU A 405 29.18 23.07 35.13
C GLU A 405 28.19 23.92 35.93
N LYS A 406 28.35 25.24 35.89
CA LYS A 406 27.44 26.18 36.55
C LYS A 406 26.03 26.10 35.97
N ALA A 407 25.90 26.00 34.64
CA ALA A 407 24.62 25.84 33.98
C ALA A 407 23.95 24.49 34.32
N GLN A 408 24.73 23.42 34.44
CA GLN A 408 24.23 22.10 34.83
C GLN A 408 23.75 22.10 36.28
N ALA A 409 24.53 22.66 37.22
CA ALA A 409 24.17 22.77 38.62
C ALA A 409 22.89 23.61 38.82
N ALA A 410 22.74 24.72 38.10
CA ALA A 410 21.51 25.52 38.12
C ALA A 410 20.30 24.74 37.59
N ARG A 411 20.47 23.90 36.57
CA ARG A 411 19.41 23.05 36.01
C ARG A 411 18.99 21.94 36.98
N GLU A 412 19.93 21.36 37.72
CA GLU A 412 19.65 20.34 38.74
C GLU A 412 18.92 20.96 39.94
N ALA A 413 19.37 22.13 40.41
CA ALA A 413 18.70 22.88 41.46
C ALA A 413 17.27 23.31 41.07
N ALA A 414 17.05 23.73 39.82
CA ALA A 414 15.71 24.08 39.33
C ALA A 414 14.77 22.86 39.27
N LYS A 415 15.27 21.67 38.96
CA LYS A 415 14.47 20.42 38.97
C LYS A 415 14.08 19.99 40.38
N SER A 416 14.94 20.21 41.38
CA SER A 416 14.62 19.87 42.77
C SER A 416 13.57 20.78 43.40
N VAL A 417 13.42 22.03 42.93
CA VAL A 417 12.43 22.99 43.46
C VAL A 417 11.02 22.75 42.88
N SER A 418 10.89 22.06 41.75
CA SER A 418 9.61 21.85 41.05
C SER A 418 8.77 20.64 41.51
N ASN A 419 9.14 19.95 42.60
CA ASN A 419 8.34 18.86 43.18
C ASN A 419 7.89 19.20 44.62
N PRO A 420 6.80 19.95 44.82
CA PRO A 420 6.07 19.97 46.09
C PRO A 420 5.00 18.86 46.11
N ASP A 421 4.80 18.31 47.30
CA ASP A 421 4.00 17.16 47.68
C ASP A 421 2.59 17.04 47.04
N VAL A 422 2.30 15.86 46.49
CA VAL A 422 0.93 15.30 46.45
C VAL A 422 0.85 14.26 47.55
N GLN A 423 0.62 14.69 48.79
CA GLN A 423 0.08 13.85 49.86
C GLN A 423 -0.44 14.72 51.02
N ALA A 424 -1.77 14.71 51.20
CA ALA A 424 -2.51 14.73 52.48
C ALA A 424 -3.81 15.53 52.35
N GLY A 425 -4.92 14.80 52.33
CA GLY A 425 -6.28 15.35 52.35
C GLY A 425 -7.30 14.24 52.61
N GLN A 426 -7.07 13.44 53.66
CA GLN A 426 -8.15 12.75 54.37
C GLN A 426 -8.41 13.55 55.65
N GLY A 427 -9.63 14.05 55.76
CA GLY A 427 -10.21 14.77 56.89
C GLY A 427 -11.69 14.91 56.65
#